data_AF-A0A1A7C3C9-F1
#
_entry.id   AF-A0A1A7C3C9-F1
#
_cell.length_a   1.000
_cell.length_b   1.000
_cell.length_c   1.000
_cell.angle_alpha   90.00
_cell.angle_beta   90.00
_cell.angle_gamma   90.00
#
_symmetry.space_group_name_H-M   'P 1'
#
loop_
_entity.id
_entity.type
_entity.pdbx_description
1 polymer ?
#
loop_
_entity_poly.entity_id
_entity_poly.type
_entity_poly.pdbx_seq_one_letter_code
_entity_poly.pdbx_strand_id
1 'polypeptide(L)'
;MLRSSAPQAAAVTLIEQTAQAQLHCPACLSTHFHRHGQAHGLQRYRCVPCRKTFNALSGTPLAHLHHKERWLAYADCLLNSFSVRKAAAQVTIHRNTSFRWRHRFLALAKTNRPRCLHGITEADDMYLLESQKGSRHMTRPARQRGGRASLRGISNEQVCVLVARDRTGQTIDFVTGLGQLTKATLHACLPPVIDRDILLVSDGHPAYPVFAREIGIEHAAVNLRTGIRVRGTVHVQNVNAYHSRLRGWLRAFHGVATRYLPNYLGWRWILDARRNKVSIMVFLGNDGLTQIYSGRVDKTMAAGGYYNVLEPNFNLHIRDTALRSGWVLKRGGVTSVEFFDQDGKQVLTFFGVRERGKPQPQAWNDLAASLPRVR
;
A
#
# COMPACT_ATOMS: atom_id res chain seq x y z
N MET A 1 1.52 -1.95 -40.67
CA MET A 1 0.89 -1.51 -39.42
C MET A 1 1.97 -1.24 -38.37
N LEU A 2 2.39 0.02 -38.22
CA LEU A 2 3.33 0.44 -37.19
C LEU A 2 2.62 0.35 -35.83
N ARG A 3 2.88 -0.71 -35.06
CA ARG A 3 2.53 -0.71 -33.64
C ARG A 3 3.31 0.43 -32.99
N SER A 4 2.61 1.44 -32.47
CA SER A 4 3.25 2.55 -31.74
C SER A 4 4.23 1.99 -30.71
N SER A 5 5.52 2.31 -30.87
CA SER A 5 6.61 1.89 -30.00
C SER A 5 6.63 2.67 -28.67
N ALA A 6 5.91 3.79 -28.59
CA ALA A 6 5.94 4.71 -27.46
C ALA A 6 5.41 4.11 -26.13
N PRO A 7 4.28 3.37 -26.09
CA PRO A 7 3.80 2.74 -24.85
C PRO A 7 4.72 1.64 -24.36
N GLN A 8 5.34 0.88 -25.28
CA GLN A 8 6.32 -0.14 -24.93
C GLN A 8 7.60 0.48 -24.38
N ALA A 9 8.10 1.53 -25.04
CA ALA A 9 9.28 2.27 -24.61
C ALA A 9 9.08 2.85 -23.21
N ALA A 10 7.94 3.50 -22.93
CA ALA A 10 7.64 4.04 -21.61
C ALA A 10 7.64 2.97 -20.50
N ALA A 11 7.03 1.82 -20.75
CA ALA A 11 7.02 0.71 -19.78
C ALA A 11 8.43 0.14 -19.55
N VAL A 12 9.21 -0.03 -20.62
CA VAL A 12 10.61 -0.49 -20.56
C VAL A 12 11.49 0.50 -19.80
N THR A 13 11.39 1.79 -20.11
CA THR A 13 12.15 2.85 -19.45
C THR A 13 11.88 2.86 -17.95
N LEU A 14 10.61 2.80 -17.54
CA LEU A 14 10.25 2.72 -16.13
C LEU A 14 10.84 1.49 -15.44
N ILE A 15 10.80 0.32 -16.10
CA ILE A 15 11.36 -0.93 -15.58
C ILE A 15 12.87 -0.80 -15.37
N GLU A 16 13.60 -0.36 -16.39
CA GLU A 16 15.07 -0.24 -16.33
C GLU A 16 15.49 0.81 -15.28
N GLN A 17 14.82 1.96 -15.22
CA GLN A 17 15.07 2.99 -14.21
C GLN A 17 14.83 2.47 -12.79
N THR A 18 13.72 1.75 -12.57
CA THR A 18 13.40 1.20 -11.24
C THR A 18 14.39 0.13 -10.82
N ALA A 19 14.84 -0.70 -11.76
CA ALA A 19 15.77 -1.80 -11.48
C ALA A 19 17.21 -1.33 -11.27
N GLN A 20 17.62 -0.22 -11.88
CA GLN A 20 19.02 0.22 -11.92
C GLN A 20 19.64 0.40 -10.52
N ALA A 21 18.88 0.93 -9.56
CA ALA A 21 19.36 1.15 -8.20
C ALA A 21 19.60 -0.14 -7.39
N GLN A 22 19.07 -1.28 -7.84
CA GLN A 22 19.14 -2.56 -7.12
C GLN A 22 19.63 -3.70 -8.03
N LEU A 23 20.25 -3.38 -9.17
CA LEU A 23 20.58 -4.38 -10.18
C LEU A 23 21.77 -5.24 -9.73
N HIS A 24 21.52 -6.53 -9.53
CA HIS A 24 22.52 -7.53 -9.20
C HIS A 24 22.17 -8.86 -9.87
N CYS A 25 23.15 -9.76 -9.97
CA CYS A 25 22.89 -11.09 -10.50
C CYS A 25 21.97 -11.87 -9.54
N PRO A 26 20.78 -12.32 -9.97
CA PRO A 26 19.83 -13.00 -9.08
C PRO A 26 20.32 -14.38 -8.61
N ALA A 27 21.37 -14.93 -9.22
CA ALA A 27 21.89 -16.25 -8.89
C ALA A 27 23.05 -16.23 -7.87
N CYS A 28 23.81 -15.13 -7.80
CA CYS A 28 24.99 -15.03 -6.93
C CYS A 28 25.14 -13.68 -6.23
N LEU A 29 24.16 -12.79 -6.38
CA LEU A 29 24.09 -11.44 -5.81
C LEU A 29 25.21 -10.48 -6.21
N SER A 30 26.12 -10.89 -7.10
CA SER A 30 27.21 -10.04 -7.58
C SER A 30 26.69 -8.84 -8.38
N THR A 31 27.29 -7.68 -8.12
CA THR A 31 27.14 -6.44 -8.90
C THR A 31 28.11 -6.37 -10.08
N HIS A 32 28.99 -7.37 -10.25
CA HIS A 32 29.96 -7.42 -11.35
C HIS A 32 29.37 -8.13 -12.58
N PHE A 33 28.89 -7.35 -13.55
CA PHE A 33 28.28 -7.82 -14.78
C PHE A 33 28.48 -6.80 -15.92
N HIS A 34 28.32 -7.25 -17.17
CA HIS A 34 28.35 -6.38 -18.35
C HIS A 34 27.07 -6.52 -19.18
N ARG A 35 26.80 -5.51 -20.02
CA ARG A 35 25.69 -5.54 -20.98
C ARG A 35 25.92 -6.64 -22.01
N HIS A 36 24.90 -7.42 -22.31
CA HIS A 36 24.96 -8.62 -23.15
C HIS A 36 23.79 -8.67 -24.15
N GLY A 37 23.67 -7.60 -24.95
CA GLY A 37 22.60 -7.42 -25.93
C GLY A 37 21.24 -7.07 -25.31
N GLN A 38 20.19 -7.11 -26.13
CA GLN A 38 18.81 -6.82 -25.71
C GLN A 38 17.88 -7.95 -26.15
N ALA A 39 16.80 -8.17 -25.40
CA ALA A 39 15.74 -9.11 -25.79
C ALA A 39 14.38 -8.63 -25.29
N HIS A 40 13.35 -8.74 -26.15
CA HIS A 40 11.98 -8.35 -25.83
C HIS A 40 11.86 -6.92 -25.25
N GLY A 41 12.69 -6.01 -25.78
CA GLY A 41 12.77 -4.61 -25.36
C GLY A 41 13.51 -4.33 -24.05
N LEU A 42 14.14 -5.32 -23.40
CA LEU A 42 14.91 -5.10 -22.17
C LEU A 42 16.40 -5.29 -22.40
N GLN A 43 17.22 -4.59 -21.61
CA GLN A 43 18.66 -4.80 -21.55
C GLN A 43 18.95 -6.15 -20.88
N ARG A 44 19.79 -6.96 -21.53
CA ARG A 44 20.33 -8.18 -20.92
C ARG A 44 21.69 -7.89 -20.31
N TYR A 45 21.96 -8.54 -19.19
CA TYR A 45 23.22 -8.49 -18.48
C TYR A 45 23.79 -9.91 -18.37
N ARG A 46 25.11 -10.03 -18.39
CA ARG A 46 25.82 -11.28 -18.11
C ARG A 46 26.71 -11.08 -16.90
N CYS A 47 26.44 -11.87 -15.87
CA CYS A 47 27.23 -11.89 -14.65
C CYS A 47 28.64 -12.39 -14.94
N VAL A 48 29.67 -11.70 -14.44
CA VAL A 48 31.07 -12.11 -14.63
C VAL A 48 31.40 -13.34 -13.77
N PRO A 49 31.13 -13.35 -12.45
CA PRO A 49 31.42 -14.51 -11.61
C PRO A 49 30.72 -15.81 -12.04
N CYS A 50 29.40 -15.80 -12.22
CA CYS A 50 28.64 -17.04 -12.44
C CYS A 50 28.23 -17.27 -13.89
N ARG A 51 28.61 -16.36 -14.81
CA ARG A 51 28.34 -16.41 -16.27
C ARG A 51 26.87 -16.47 -16.69
N LYS A 52 25.92 -16.48 -15.75
CA LYS A 52 24.47 -16.49 -16.01
C LYS A 52 23.99 -15.14 -16.57
N THR A 53 22.97 -15.18 -17.42
CA THR A 53 22.34 -13.98 -17.97
C THR A 53 21.06 -13.61 -17.23
N PHE A 54 20.78 -12.33 -17.11
CA PHE A 54 19.59 -11.79 -16.45
C PHE A 54 19.19 -10.45 -17.07
N ASN A 55 18.04 -9.90 -16.66
CA ASN A 55 17.56 -8.57 -17.03
C ASN A 55 16.90 -7.90 -15.81
N ALA A 56 16.43 -6.66 -15.99
CA ALA A 56 15.76 -5.87 -14.96
C ALA A 56 14.55 -6.55 -14.29
N LEU A 57 13.94 -7.55 -14.94
CA LEU A 57 12.79 -8.30 -14.39
C LEU A 57 13.18 -9.67 -13.83
N SER A 58 14.42 -10.13 -13.99
CA SER A 58 14.84 -11.44 -13.49
C SER A 58 14.68 -11.51 -11.97
N GLY A 59 14.16 -12.63 -11.46
CA GLY A 59 13.84 -12.79 -10.04
C GLY A 59 12.54 -12.10 -9.59
N THR A 60 11.91 -11.29 -10.44
CA THR A 60 10.66 -10.60 -10.09
C THR A 60 9.43 -11.41 -10.51
N PRO A 61 8.26 -11.17 -9.88
CA PRO A 61 6.99 -11.67 -10.37
C PRO A 61 6.60 -11.16 -11.76
N LEU A 62 7.31 -10.22 -12.38
CA LEU A 62 7.00 -9.76 -13.74
C LEU A 62 7.88 -10.44 -14.81
N ALA A 63 8.82 -11.29 -14.41
CA ALA A 63 9.67 -12.05 -15.33
C ALA A 63 8.83 -12.84 -16.36
N HIS A 64 9.31 -12.91 -17.60
CA HIS A 64 8.70 -13.66 -18.71
C HIS A 64 7.26 -13.29 -19.08
N LEU A 65 6.74 -12.15 -18.59
CA LEU A 65 5.47 -11.63 -19.08
C LEU A 65 5.69 -10.93 -20.43
N HIS A 66 4.77 -11.17 -21.36
CA HIS A 66 4.75 -10.54 -22.69
C HIS A 66 3.91 -9.26 -22.68
N HIS A 67 3.80 -8.59 -23.83
CA HIS A 67 2.96 -7.40 -24.05
C HIS A 67 3.24 -6.21 -23.13
N LYS A 68 4.51 -5.83 -22.98
CA LYS A 68 4.94 -4.72 -22.11
C LYS A 68 4.28 -3.40 -22.48
N GLU A 69 3.95 -3.22 -23.76
CA GLU A 69 3.21 -2.08 -24.29
C GLU A 69 1.83 -1.87 -23.63
N ARG A 70 1.29 -2.89 -22.96
CA ARG A 70 -0.04 -2.85 -22.32
C ARG A 70 0.02 -2.78 -20.80
N TRP A 71 1.22 -2.85 -20.21
CA TRP A 71 1.37 -2.99 -18.76
C TRP A 71 0.94 -1.76 -17.98
N LEU A 72 1.23 -0.56 -18.48
CA LEU A 72 0.82 0.69 -17.84
C LEU A 72 -0.71 0.81 -17.84
N ALA A 73 -1.36 0.61 -18.99
CA ALA A 73 -2.82 0.59 -19.09
C ALA A 73 -3.45 -0.53 -18.22
N TYR A 74 -2.77 -1.68 -18.08
CA TYR A 74 -3.23 -2.74 -17.18
C TYR A 74 -3.06 -2.36 -15.71
N ALA A 75 -1.99 -1.65 -15.35
CA ALA A 75 -1.81 -1.09 -14.00
C ALA A 75 -2.92 -0.09 -13.68
N ASP A 76 -3.35 0.75 -14.64
CA ASP A 76 -4.51 1.62 -14.48
C ASP A 76 -5.80 0.83 -14.23
N CYS A 77 -5.99 -0.31 -14.91
CA CYS A 77 -7.12 -1.19 -14.62
C CYS A 77 -7.09 -1.72 -13.17
N LEU A 78 -5.90 -1.96 -12.61
CA LEU A 78 -5.76 -2.33 -11.20
C LEU A 78 -6.06 -1.13 -10.28
N LEU A 79 -5.60 0.07 -10.60
CA LEU A 79 -5.93 1.26 -9.81
C LEU A 79 -7.44 1.53 -9.79
N ASN A 80 -8.12 1.27 -10.91
CA ASN A 80 -9.57 1.39 -11.04
C ASN A 80 -10.36 0.17 -10.53
N SER A 81 -9.71 -0.81 -9.90
CA SER A 81 -10.38 -2.00 -9.33
C SER A 81 -11.19 -2.83 -10.34
N PHE A 82 -10.80 -2.83 -11.61
CA PHE A 82 -11.54 -3.54 -12.64
C PHE A 82 -11.55 -5.07 -12.41
N SER A 83 -12.61 -5.75 -12.83
CA SER A 83 -12.66 -7.22 -12.84
C SER A 83 -11.69 -7.80 -13.88
N VAL A 84 -11.36 -9.10 -13.79
CA VAL A 84 -10.42 -9.74 -14.73
C VAL A 84 -10.90 -9.57 -16.17
N ARG A 85 -12.22 -9.74 -16.39
CA ARG A 85 -12.85 -9.61 -17.70
C ARG A 85 -12.86 -8.17 -18.20
N LYS A 86 -13.20 -7.21 -17.32
CA LYS A 86 -13.19 -5.78 -17.67
C LYS A 86 -11.78 -5.31 -18.04
N ALA A 87 -10.77 -5.67 -17.24
CA ALA A 87 -9.37 -5.34 -17.55
C ALA A 87 -8.89 -6.03 -18.85
N ALA A 88 -9.30 -7.28 -19.08
CA ALA A 88 -8.96 -8.00 -20.31
C ALA A 88 -9.52 -7.31 -21.56
N ALA A 89 -10.77 -6.86 -21.51
CA ALA A 89 -11.39 -6.08 -22.58
C ALA A 89 -10.69 -4.72 -22.77
N GLN A 90 -10.43 -3.99 -21.67
CA GLN A 90 -9.81 -2.66 -21.70
C GLN A 90 -8.44 -2.65 -22.39
N VAL A 91 -7.61 -3.67 -22.17
CA VAL A 91 -6.27 -3.77 -22.79
C VAL A 91 -6.19 -4.81 -23.90
N THR A 92 -7.34 -5.30 -24.37
CA THR A 92 -7.47 -6.23 -25.51
C THR A 92 -6.65 -7.53 -25.38
N ILE A 93 -6.59 -8.13 -24.18
CA ILE A 93 -5.90 -9.41 -23.92
C ILE A 93 -6.89 -10.52 -23.58
N HIS A 94 -6.47 -11.78 -23.70
CA HIS A 94 -7.30 -12.90 -23.27
C HIS A 94 -7.52 -12.89 -21.74
N ARG A 95 -8.70 -13.35 -21.29
CA ARG A 95 -9.07 -13.35 -19.85
C ARG A 95 -8.09 -14.11 -18.96
N ASN A 96 -7.50 -15.20 -19.46
CA ASN A 96 -6.53 -15.99 -18.70
C ASN A 96 -5.20 -15.24 -18.55
N THR A 97 -4.80 -14.48 -19.57
CA THR A 97 -3.64 -13.58 -19.52
C THR A 97 -3.87 -12.50 -18.47
N SER A 98 -5.03 -11.85 -18.49
CA SER A 98 -5.42 -10.88 -17.45
C SER A 98 -5.42 -11.51 -16.05
N PHE A 99 -5.96 -12.72 -15.88
CA PHE A 99 -5.92 -13.41 -14.59
C PHE A 99 -4.49 -13.64 -14.10
N ARG A 100 -3.61 -14.16 -14.97
CA ARG A 100 -2.19 -14.36 -14.66
C ARG A 100 -1.51 -13.04 -14.32
N TRP A 101 -1.71 -12.00 -15.12
CA TRP A 101 -1.11 -10.69 -14.91
C TRP A 101 -1.52 -10.09 -13.58
N ARG A 102 -2.82 -10.09 -13.25
CA ARG A 102 -3.30 -9.61 -11.95
C ARG A 102 -2.51 -10.18 -10.80
N HIS A 103 -2.38 -11.50 -10.75
CA HIS A 103 -1.70 -12.14 -9.62
C HIS A 103 -0.20 -11.89 -9.62
N ARG A 104 0.42 -11.72 -10.79
CA ARG A 104 1.85 -11.41 -10.94
C ARG A 104 2.15 -9.96 -10.55
N PHE A 105 1.35 -8.99 -11.00
CA PHE A 105 1.44 -7.57 -10.60
C PHE A 105 1.18 -7.38 -9.11
N LEU A 106 0.18 -8.08 -8.55
CA LEU A 106 -0.17 -7.97 -7.14
C LEU A 106 0.70 -8.84 -6.21
N ALA A 107 1.64 -9.63 -6.75
CA ALA A 107 2.51 -10.47 -5.93
C ALA A 107 3.40 -9.62 -5.02
N LEU A 108 3.89 -8.47 -5.49
CA LEU A 108 4.65 -7.51 -4.69
C LEU A 108 3.75 -6.67 -3.77
N ALA A 109 2.50 -6.44 -4.16
CA ALA A 109 1.53 -5.72 -3.33
C ALA A 109 1.24 -6.44 -2.00
N LYS A 110 1.40 -7.76 -1.96
CA LYS A 110 1.26 -8.58 -0.75
C LYS A 110 2.20 -8.11 0.37
N THR A 111 3.43 -7.75 0.03
CA THR A 111 4.48 -7.43 1.01
C THR A 111 4.73 -5.94 1.18
N ASN A 112 4.09 -5.10 0.36
CA ASN A 112 4.18 -3.65 0.47
C ASN A 112 3.28 -3.14 1.60
N ARG A 113 3.74 -3.29 2.85
CA ARG A 113 3.05 -2.83 4.07
C ARG A 113 3.95 -1.87 4.86
N PRO A 114 3.36 -0.98 5.68
CA PRO A 114 4.14 -0.23 6.64
C PRO A 114 4.91 -1.21 7.55
N ARG A 115 6.14 -0.84 7.93
CA ARG A 115 7.01 -1.71 8.74
C ARG A 115 6.54 -1.81 10.18
N CYS A 116 5.94 -0.75 10.70
CA CYS A 116 5.53 -0.64 12.10
C CYS A 116 4.31 0.29 12.24
N LEU A 117 3.40 -0.04 13.16
CA LEU A 117 2.29 0.80 13.60
C LEU A 117 2.62 1.45 14.95
N HIS A 118 2.19 2.70 15.14
CA HIS A 118 2.59 3.51 16.29
C HIS A 118 1.39 4.16 16.99
N GLY A 119 1.59 4.59 18.24
CA GLY A 119 0.60 5.35 19.00
C GLY A 119 -0.66 4.54 19.31
N ILE A 120 -1.84 5.11 19.04
CA ILE A 120 -3.11 4.38 19.23
C ILE A 120 -3.37 3.53 18.00
N THR A 121 -3.37 2.20 18.17
CA THR A 121 -3.61 1.25 17.08
C THR A 121 -4.83 0.39 17.38
N GLU A 122 -5.79 0.42 16.47
CA GLU A 122 -6.98 -0.40 16.54
C GLU A 122 -6.72 -1.74 15.87
N ALA A 123 -7.06 -2.85 16.54
CA ALA A 123 -6.99 -4.19 15.97
C ALA A 123 -8.35 -4.88 16.08
N ASP A 124 -8.76 -5.49 14.97
CA ASP A 124 -10.01 -6.25 14.87
C ASP A 124 -9.86 -7.32 13.79
N ASP A 125 -10.69 -8.34 13.86
CA ASP A 125 -10.71 -9.45 12.92
C ASP A 125 -11.96 -9.44 12.04
N MET A 126 -11.77 -9.77 10.78
CA MET A 126 -12.86 -9.95 9.83
C MET A 126 -12.85 -11.34 9.21
N TYR A 127 -14.04 -11.91 9.08
CA TYR A 127 -14.22 -13.23 8.51
C TYR A 127 -14.75 -13.16 7.09
N LEU A 128 -14.13 -13.94 6.20
CA LEU A 128 -14.59 -14.17 4.83
C LEU A 128 -14.83 -15.66 4.64
N LEU A 129 -15.84 -16.03 3.86
CA LEU A 129 -16.02 -17.45 3.52
C LEU A 129 -14.82 -17.97 2.73
N GLU A 130 -14.33 -19.13 3.14
CA GLU A 130 -13.29 -19.85 2.44
C GLU A 130 -13.73 -20.12 0.99
N SER A 131 -12.82 -19.89 0.05
CA SER A 131 -13.02 -20.13 -1.37
C SER A 131 -11.87 -20.90 -2.01
N GLN A 132 -12.17 -22.13 -2.45
CA GLN A 132 -11.28 -22.98 -3.26
C GLN A 132 -11.40 -22.73 -4.77
N LYS A 133 -11.87 -21.54 -5.17
CA LYS A 133 -12.11 -21.19 -6.58
C LYS A 133 -10.84 -21.39 -7.42
N GLY A 134 -10.96 -22.19 -8.48
CA GLY A 134 -9.84 -22.53 -9.35
C GLY A 134 -8.85 -23.52 -8.75
N SER A 135 -9.21 -24.24 -7.69
CA SER A 135 -8.53 -25.49 -7.31
C SER A 135 -9.00 -26.62 -8.23
N ARG A 136 -8.10 -27.54 -8.58
CA ARG A 136 -8.43 -28.81 -9.26
C ARG A 136 -8.76 -29.93 -8.28
N HIS A 137 -8.36 -29.77 -7.02
CA HIS A 137 -8.59 -30.72 -5.94
C HIS A 137 -9.35 -29.97 -4.84
N MET A 138 -10.67 -30.10 -4.84
CA MET A 138 -11.52 -29.46 -3.83
C MET A 138 -11.84 -30.46 -2.72
N THR A 139 -11.79 -30.01 -1.47
CA THR A 139 -12.10 -30.85 -0.30
C THR A 139 -13.57 -30.82 0.09
N ARG A 140 -14.38 -30.05 -0.64
CA ARG A 140 -15.82 -29.90 -0.45
C ARG A 140 -16.49 -29.47 -1.77
N PRO A 141 -17.81 -29.61 -1.91
CA PRO A 141 -18.54 -29.11 -3.08
C PRO A 141 -18.34 -27.61 -3.32
N ALA A 142 -18.42 -27.20 -4.59
CA ALA A 142 -18.30 -25.80 -4.97
C ALA A 142 -19.44 -24.96 -4.39
N ARG A 143 -19.12 -23.79 -3.79
CA ARG A 143 -20.17 -22.86 -3.34
C ARG A 143 -20.76 -22.12 -4.52
N GLN A 144 -22.06 -21.86 -4.44
CA GLN A 144 -22.73 -20.92 -5.32
C GLN A 144 -22.50 -19.47 -4.85
N ARG A 145 -22.81 -18.51 -5.71
CA ARG A 145 -22.69 -17.07 -5.41
C ARG A 145 -23.65 -16.71 -4.27
N GLY A 146 -23.21 -15.84 -3.37
CA GLY A 146 -24.02 -15.42 -2.22
C GLY A 146 -24.19 -16.51 -1.15
N GLY A 147 -23.44 -17.62 -1.25
CA GLY A 147 -23.48 -18.68 -0.25
C GLY A 147 -23.18 -18.15 1.16
N ARG A 148 -23.80 -18.79 2.16
CA ARG A 148 -23.58 -18.56 3.59
C ARG A 148 -22.76 -19.70 4.21
N ALA A 149 -22.22 -19.49 5.41
CA ALA A 149 -21.67 -20.59 6.21
C ALA A 149 -22.79 -21.58 6.56
N SER A 150 -22.47 -22.87 6.65
CA SER A 150 -23.44 -23.88 7.08
C SER A 150 -23.64 -23.85 8.59
N LEU A 151 -22.56 -23.58 9.34
CA LEU A 151 -22.57 -23.46 10.79
C LEU A 151 -22.93 -22.03 11.25
N ARG A 152 -23.64 -21.95 12.38
CA ARG A 152 -23.94 -20.67 13.05
C ARG A 152 -22.66 -20.15 13.73
N GLY A 153 -22.36 -18.87 13.56
CA GLY A 153 -21.17 -18.24 14.14
C GLY A 153 -19.90 -18.47 13.31
N ILE A 154 -18.74 -18.23 13.93
CA ILE A 154 -17.44 -18.42 13.29
C ILE A 154 -17.04 -19.89 13.38
N SER A 155 -16.73 -20.52 12.24
CA SER A 155 -16.28 -21.91 12.13
C SER A 155 -15.08 -22.03 11.20
N ASN A 156 -14.65 -23.27 10.93
CA ASN A 156 -13.60 -23.59 9.96
C ASN A 156 -14.01 -23.33 8.49
N GLU A 157 -15.24 -22.85 8.24
CA GLU A 157 -15.67 -22.41 6.91
C GLU A 157 -15.27 -20.96 6.60
N GLN A 158 -14.83 -20.21 7.61
CA GLN A 158 -14.41 -18.83 7.47
C GLN A 158 -12.90 -18.71 7.61
N VAL A 159 -12.32 -17.93 6.73
CA VAL A 159 -10.95 -17.43 6.82
C VAL A 159 -10.96 -16.17 7.67
N CYS A 160 -10.15 -16.16 8.71
CA CYS A 160 -9.92 -14.99 9.54
C CYS A 160 -8.86 -14.09 8.89
N VAL A 161 -9.17 -12.79 8.85
CA VAL A 161 -8.24 -11.74 8.47
C VAL A 161 -8.12 -10.80 9.65
N LEU A 162 -6.97 -10.83 10.31
CA LEU A 162 -6.62 -9.87 11.35
C LEU A 162 -6.21 -8.56 10.68
N VAL A 163 -6.76 -7.43 11.13
CA VAL A 163 -6.40 -6.10 10.64
C VAL A 163 -6.01 -5.24 11.82
N ALA A 164 -4.84 -4.60 11.74
CA ALA A 164 -4.38 -3.59 12.67
C ALA A 164 -4.21 -2.26 11.92
N ARG A 165 -4.69 -1.17 12.52
CA ARG A 165 -4.70 0.15 11.91
C ARG A 165 -4.43 1.25 12.94
N ASP A 166 -3.43 2.08 12.68
CA ASP A 166 -3.14 3.23 13.53
C ASP A 166 -4.01 4.45 13.19
N ARG A 167 -3.93 5.50 14.02
CA ARG A 167 -4.66 6.77 13.81
C ARG A 167 -4.22 7.53 12.56
N THR A 168 -2.97 7.37 12.14
CA THR A 168 -2.44 7.98 10.91
C THR A 168 -3.04 7.36 9.65
N GLY A 169 -3.69 6.20 9.79
CA GLY A 169 -4.34 5.47 8.72
C GLY A 169 -3.44 4.43 8.07
N GLN A 170 -2.27 4.14 8.66
CA GLN A 170 -1.45 2.99 8.27
C GLN A 170 -2.16 1.70 8.66
N THR A 171 -2.10 0.69 7.80
CA THR A 171 -2.84 -0.56 8.00
C THR A 171 -2.00 -1.76 7.64
N ILE A 172 -2.06 -2.76 8.51
CA ILE A 172 -1.44 -4.05 8.34
C ILE A 172 -2.53 -5.11 8.49
N ASP A 173 -2.44 -6.16 7.68
CA ASP A 173 -3.43 -7.23 7.64
C ASP A 173 -2.75 -8.59 7.48
N PHE A 174 -3.34 -9.61 8.09
CA PHE A 174 -2.84 -10.97 8.09
C PHE A 174 -3.97 -11.94 7.80
N VAL A 175 -3.73 -12.89 6.89
CA VAL A 175 -4.62 -14.04 6.71
C VAL A 175 -4.19 -15.10 7.71
N THR A 176 -4.99 -15.33 8.74
CA THR A 176 -4.56 -16.08 9.93
C THR A 176 -4.95 -17.56 9.92
N GLY A 177 -5.66 -18.00 8.89
CA GLY A 177 -6.14 -19.37 8.75
C GLY A 177 -7.66 -19.48 8.85
N LEU A 178 -8.14 -20.70 9.05
CA LEU A 178 -9.56 -21.01 9.18
C LEU A 178 -10.00 -21.00 10.65
N GLY A 179 -11.21 -20.54 10.93
CA GLY A 179 -11.74 -20.48 12.29
C GLY A 179 -11.37 -19.19 13.02
N GLN A 180 -11.64 -19.20 14.32
CA GLN A 180 -11.53 -18.03 15.19
C GLN A 180 -10.08 -17.59 15.38
N LEU A 181 -9.92 -16.29 15.62
CA LEU A 181 -8.64 -15.71 16.02
C LEU A 181 -8.17 -16.32 17.35
N THR A 182 -6.91 -16.74 17.40
CA THR A 182 -6.31 -17.32 18.61
C THR A 182 -5.21 -16.43 19.17
N LYS A 183 -4.88 -16.63 20.46
CA LYS A 183 -3.72 -15.98 21.08
C LYS A 183 -2.43 -16.28 20.30
N ALA A 184 -2.20 -17.54 19.94
CA ALA A 184 -1.00 -17.96 19.18
C ALA A 184 -0.86 -17.20 17.86
N THR A 185 -1.98 -16.98 17.17
CA THR A 185 -2.02 -16.15 15.96
C THR A 185 -1.62 -14.71 16.23
N LEU A 186 -2.12 -14.09 17.30
CA LEU A 186 -1.75 -12.71 17.66
C LEU A 186 -0.24 -12.57 17.88
N HIS A 187 0.38 -13.50 18.62
CA HIS A 187 1.84 -13.53 18.83
C HIS A 187 2.64 -13.72 17.53
N ALA A 188 2.11 -14.50 16.58
CA ALA A 188 2.78 -14.68 15.30
C ALA A 188 2.69 -13.44 14.39
N CYS A 189 1.64 -12.63 14.53
CA CYS A 189 1.34 -11.55 13.59
C CYS A 189 1.75 -10.16 14.07
N LEU A 190 1.37 -9.76 15.29
CA LEU A 190 1.44 -8.36 15.73
C LEU A 190 2.82 -7.92 16.24
N PRO A 191 3.55 -8.68 17.07
CA PRO A 191 4.83 -8.23 17.64
C PRO A 191 5.87 -7.67 16.67
N PRO A 192 6.08 -8.23 15.45
CA PRO A 192 7.08 -7.69 14.53
C PRO A 192 6.66 -6.38 13.85
N VAL A 193 5.43 -5.91 14.02
CA VAL A 193 4.85 -4.79 13.27
C VAL A 193 4.17 -3.72 14.12
N ILE A 194 4.30 -3.80 15.44
CA ILE A 194 3.80 -2.80 16.39
C ILE A 194 4.95 -2.30 17.24
N ASP A 195 4.90 -1.02 17.61
CA ASP A 195 5.86 -0.45 18.55
C ASP A 195 5.59 -0.92 19.98
N ARG A 196 6.58 -0.82 20.87
CA ARG A 196 6.44 -1.22 22.28
C ARG A 196 5.56 -0.27 23.09
N ASP A 197 5.60 1.02 22.76
CA ASP A 197 4.87 2.08 23.47
C ASP A 197 3.47 2.31 22.88
N ILE A 198 2.89 1.27 22.27
CA ILE A 198 1.60 1.33 21.59
C ILE A 198 0.45 1.20 22.58
N LEU A 199 -0.64 1.94 22.35
CA LEU A 199 -1.95 1.64 22.94
C LEU A 199 -2.76 0.81 21.95
N LEU A 200 -2.84 -0.50 22.20
CA LEU A 200 -3.65 -1.39 21.39
C LEU A 200 -5.12 -1.32 21.80
N VAL A 201 -6.00 -0.99 20.86
CA VAL A 201 -7.44 -0.92 21.07
C VAL A 201 -8.12 -2.04 20.30
N SER A 202 -8.84 -2.92 20.99
CA SER A 202 -9.56 -4.02 20.33
C SER A 202 -11.02 -4.05 20.71
N ASP A 203 -11.76 -4.94 20.05
CA ASP A 203 -13.08 -5.35 20.51
C ASP A 203 -12.97 -6.19 21.81
N GLY A 204 -14.09 -6.76 22.23
CA GLY A 204 -14.17 -7.59 23.44
C GLY A 204 -13.60 -9.01 23.29
N HIS A 205 -12.83 -9.34 22.23
CA HIS A 205 -12.32 -10.70 22.04
C HIS A 205 -11.28 -11.06 23.13
N PRO A 206 -11.43 -12.21 23.83
CA PRO A 206 -10.66 -12.54 25.03
C PRO A 206 -9.17 -12.80 24.77
N ALA A 207 -8.77 -13.02 23.52
CA ALA A 207 -7.36 -13.22 23.16
C ALA A 207 -6.51 -11.95 23.30
N TYR A 208 -7.07 -10.75 23.07
CA TYR A 208 -6.29 -9.50 23.08
C TYR A 208 -5.75 -9.12 24.46
N PRO A 209 -6.53 -9.15 25.56
CA PRO A 209 -6.02 -8.82 26.89
C PRO A 209 -4.87 -9.74 27.34
N VAL A 210 -4.98 -11.04 27.02
CA VAL A 210 -3.94 -12.03 27.38
C VAL A 210 -2.68 -11.79 26.56
N PHE A 211 -2.82 -11.61 25.24
CA PHE A 211 -1.72 -11.27 24.35
C PHE A 211 -0.98 -10.01 24.80
N ALA A 212 -1.71 -8.92 25.07
CA ALA A 212 -1.12 -7.64 25.45
C ALA A 212 -0.32 -7.73 26.75
N ARG A 213 -0.83 -8.45 27.75
CA ARG A 213 -0.12 -8.71 29.01
C ARG A 213 1.17 -9.49 28.80
N GLU A 214 1.15 -10.51 27.94
CA GLU A 214 2.31 -11.38 27.69
C GLU A 214 3.44 -10.67 26.94
N ILE A 215 3.11 -9.71 26.06
CA ILE A 215 4.13 -8.92 25.33
C ILE A 215 4.45 -7.57 25.99
N GLY A 216 3.74 -7.22 27.07
CA GLY A 216 3.99 -6.02 27.87
C GLY A 216 3.58 -4.70 27.22
N ILE A 217 2.46 -4.67 26.48
CA ILE A 217 1.92 -3.44 25.86
C ILE A 217 0.65 -2.96 26.55
N GLU A 218 0.33 -1.67 26.40
CA GLU A 218 -0.95 -1.14 26.87
C GLU A 218 -2.10 -1.63 25.99
N HIS A 219 -3.22 -1.97 26.63
CA HIS A 219 -4.41 -2.46 25.94
C HIS A 219 -5.69 -1.88 26.52
N ALA A 220 -6.61 -1.50 25.62
CA ALA A 220 -7.95 -1.09 25.98
C ALA A 220 -8.98 -1.82 25.11
N ALA A 221 -9.95 -2.49 25.76
CA ALA A 221 -11.06 -3.15 25.08
C ALA A 221 -12.29 -2.23 24.98
N VAL A 222 -12.95 -2.23 23.83
CA VAL A 222 -14.24 -1.56 23.65
C VAL A 222 -15.34 -2.62 23.72
N ASN A 223 -16.20 -2.55 24.75
CA ASN A 223 -17.28 -3.52 24.91
C ASN A 223 -18.48 -3.16 24.01
N LEU A 224 -18.40 -3.59 22.75
CA LEU A 224 -19.43 -3.37 21.74
C LEU A 224 -20.81 -3.95 22.11
N ARG A 225 -20.87 -4.99 22.97
CA ARG A 225 -22.14 -5.63 23.40
C ARG A 225 -22.95 -4.74 24.35
N THR A 226 -22.29 -3.84 25.08
CA THR A 226 -22.95 -2.91 26.02
C THR A 226 -23.31 -1.55 25.38
N GLY A 227 -23.14 -1.40 24.06
CA GLY A 227 -23.45 -0.16 23.35
C GLY A 227 -22.42 0.96 23.49
N ILE A 228 -21.40 0.79 24.35
CA ILE A 228 -20.30 1.75 24.52
C ILE A 228 -19.34 1.63 23.32
N ARG A 229 -19.44 2.57 22.39
CA ARG A 229 -18.60 2.60 21.17
C ARG A 229 -17.40 3.55 21.25
N VAL A 230 -17.35 4.41 22.27
CA VAL A 230 -16.34 5.44 22.46
C VAL A 230 -16.11 5.63 23.97
N ARG A 231 -14.86 5.57 24.42
CA ARG A 231 -14.42 6.06 25.74
C ARG A 231 -13.23 7.01 25.52
N GLY A 232 -13.53 8.29 25.30
CA GLY A 232 -12.51 9.27 24.90
C GLY A 232 -11.84 8.87 23.57
N THR A 233 -10.51 8.69 23.59
CA THR A 233 -9.70 8.27 22.43
C THR A 233 -9.73 6.77 22.15
N VAL A 234 -10.39 5.97 23.01
CA VAL A 234 -10.49 4.50 22.87
C VAL A 234 -11.75 4.14 22.09
N HIS A 235 -11.56 3.70 20.84
CA HIS A 235 -12.62 3.20 19.95
C HIS A 235 -12.04 2.29 18.84
N VAL A 236 -12.86 1.44 18.23
CA VAL A 236 -12.49 0.55 17.10
C VAL A 236 -13.11 0.98 15.75
N GLN A 237 -13.53 2.23 15.63
CA GLN A 237 -14.27 2.71 14.46
C GLN A 237 -13.42 2.79 13.17
N ASN A 238 -12.12 3.05 13.26
CA ASN A 238 -11.27 3.18 12.07
C ASN A 238 -11.05 1.82 11.40
N VAL A 239 -10.75 0.80 12.20
CA VAL A 239 -10.60 -0.57 11.68
C VAL A 239 -11.94 -1.11 11.17
N ASN A 240 -13.04 -0.84 11.87
CA ASN A 240 -14.39 -1.20 11.40
C ASN A 240 -14.79 -0.51 10.08
N ALA A 241 -14.48 0.78 9.95
CA ALA A 241 -14.71 1.51 8.72
C ALA A 241 -13.86 0.93 7.57
N TYR A 242 -12.61 0.54 7.84
CA TYR A 242 -11.77 -0.17 6.88
C TYR A 242 -12.36 -1.53 6.49
N HIS A 243 -12.82 -2.34 7.44
CA HIS A 243 -13.51 -3.61 7.20
C HIS A 243 -14.70 -3.43 6.26
N SER A 244 -15.55 -2.44 6.52
CA SER A 244 -16.71 -2.13 5.67
C SER A 244 -16.29 -1.81 4.23
N ARG A 245 -15.29 -0.94 4.06
CA ARG A 245 -14.75 -0.59 2.73
C ARG A 245 -14.14 -1.79 2.02
N LEU A 246 -13.35 -2.60 2.73
CA LEU A 246 -12.71 -3.80 2.17
C LEU A 246 -13.76 -4.82 1.73
N ARG A 247 -14.78 -5.11 2.55
CA ARG A 247 -15.89 -5.99 2.18
C ARG A 247 -16.66 -5.46 0.97
N GLY A 248 -17.00 -4.17 0.97
CA GLY A 248 -17.69 -3.52 -0.15
C GLY A 248 -16.91 -3.63 -1.45
N TRP A 249 -15.60 -3.37 -1.40
CA TRP A 249 -14.69 -3.49 -2.53
C TRP A 249 -14.55 -4.93 -3.04
N LEU A 250 -14.43 -5.92 -2.14
CA LEU A 250 -14.30 -7.33 -2.51
C LEU A 250 -15.52 -7.88 -3.27
N ARG A 251 -16.72 -7.31 -3.05
CA ARG A 251 -17.96 -7.73 -3.73
C ARG A 251 -17.86 -7.63 -5.26
N ALA A 252 -17.10 -6.65 -5.77
CA ALA A 252 -16.90 -6.44 -7.21
C ALA A 252 -16.20 -7.63 -7.90
N PHE A 253 -15.53 -8.50 -7.15
CA PHE A 253 -14.84 -9.66 -7.68
C PHE A 253 -15.64 -10.97 -7.61
N HIS A 254 -16.85 -10.93 -7.03
CA HIS A 254 -17.75 -12.09 -6.88
C HIS A 254 -17.04 -13.34 -6.31
N GLY A 255 -16.33 -13.13 -5.21
CA GLY A 255 -15.54 -14.16 -4.54
C GLY A 255 -14.13 -14.31 -5.12
N VAL A 256 -13.15 -14.20 -4.22
CA VAL A 256 -11.72 -14.38 -4.48
C VAL A 256 -11.29 -15.70 -3.84
N ALA A 257 -10.45 -16.48 -4.54
CA ALA A 257 -9.90 -17.69 -3.95
C ALA A 257 -9.02 -17.35 -2.75
N THR A 258 -9.17 -18.07 -1.63
CA THR A 258 -8.45 -17.82 -0.37
C THR A 258 -6.94 -17.73 -0.59
N ARG A 259 -6.38 -18.59 -1.45
CA ARG A 259 -4.93 -18.60 -1.78
C ARG A 259 -4.40 -17.28 -2.37
N TYR A 260 -5.28 -16.46 -2.95
CA TYR A 260 -4.92 -15.15 -3.50
C TYR A 260 -5.39 -13.99 -2.62
N LEU A 261 -6.07 -14.25 -1.51
CA LEU A 261 -6.55 -13.21 -0.60
C LEU A 261 -5.42 -12.25 -0.18
N PRO A 262 -4.20 -12.70 0.16
CA PRO A 262 -3.09 -11.79 0.48
C PRO A 262 -2.77 -10.77 -0.63
N ASN A 263 -2.89 -11.16 -1.91
CA ASN A 263 -2.68 -10.25 -3.03
C ASN A 263 -3.77 -9.16 -3.10
N TYR A 264 -5.02 -9.52 -2.77
CA TYR A 264 -6.15 -8.59 -2.78
C TYR A 264 -6.14 -7.66 -1.59
N LEU A 265 -5.76 -8.14 -0.41
CA LEU A 265 -5.53 -7.27 0.73
C LEU A 265 -4.36 -6.32 0.42
N GLY A 266 -3.28 -6.86 -0.18
CA GLY A 266 -2.17 -6.12 -0.80
C GLY A 266 -2.61 -4.94 -1.65
N TRP A 267 -3.44 -5.27 -2.61
CA TRP A 267 -4.03 -4.31 -3.53
C TRP A 267 -4.92 -3.28 -2.82
N ARG A 268 -5.78 -3.73 -1.89
CA ARG A 268 -6.68 -2.84 -1.15
C ARG A 268 -5.89 -1.82 -0.35
N TRP A 269 -4.78 -2.22 0.28
CA TRP A 269 -3.88 -1.33 0.99
C TRP A 269 -3.33 -0.25 0.07
N ILE A 270 -2.80 -0.60 -1.11
CA ILE A 270 -2.29 0.39 -2.09
C ILE A 270 -3.38 1.41 -2.45
N LEU A 271 -4.62 0.96 -2.65
CA LEU A 271 -5.75 1.83 -2.92
C LEU A 271 -6.14 2.69 -1.71
N ASP A 272 -6.06 2.15 -0.49
CA ASP A 272 -6.36 2.88 0.74
C ASP A 272 -5.30 3.94 1.04
N ALA A 273 -4.02 3.60 0.88
CA ALA A 273 -2.90 4.52 1.04
C ALA A 273 -3.02 5.69 0.06
N ARG A 274 -3.39 5.44 -1.21
CA ARG A 274 -3.73 6.51 -2.17
C ARG A 274 -4.91 7.37 -1.71
N ARG A 275 -5.98 6.74 -1.19
CA ARG A 275 -7.15 7.47 -0.69
C ARG A 275 -6.83 8.34 0.54
N ASN A 276 -5.96 7.83 1.41
CA ASN A 276 -5.53 8.48 2.65
C ASN A 276 -4.41 9.49 2.41
N LYS A 277 -3.98 9.71 1.16
CA LYS A 277 -3.14 10.85 0.83
C LYS A 277 -3.85 12.11 1.23
N VAL A 278 -3.24 12.79 2.19
CA VAL A 278 -3.67 14.09 2.67
C VAL A 278 -3.61 15.03 1.48
N SER A 279 -4.71 15.71 1.19
CA SER A 279 -4.67 16.83 0.26
C SER A 279 -3.77 17.89 0.87
N ILE A 280 -2.74 18.29 0.16
CA ILE A 280 -1.77 19.29 0.61
C ILE A 280 -1.98 20.59 -0.16
N MET A 281 -1.63 21.69 0.50
CA MET A 281 -1.34 22.94 -0.17
C MET A 281 0.18 23.09 -0.24
N VAL A 282 0.70 23.41 -1.42
CA VAL A 282 2.12 23.70 -1.63
C VAL A 282 2.24 25.16 -2.01
N PHE A 283 2.99 25.92 -1.23
CA PHE A 283 3.34 27.31 -1.52
C PHE A 283 4.76 27.30 -2.06
N LEU A 284 4.94 27.84 -3.25
CA LEU A 284 6.22 28.01 -3.91
C LEU A 284 6.29 29.46 -4.40
N GLY A 285 7.30 30.20 -4.00
CA GLY A 285 7.38 31.60 -4.36
C GLY A 285 8.79 32.13 -4.47
N ASN A 286 8.89 33.27 -5.14
CA ASN A 286 10.07 34.14 -5.14
C ASN A 286 9.66 35.52 -4.60
N ASP A 287 10.57 36.49 -4.69
CA ASP A 287 10.37 37.81 -4.07
C ASP A 287 9.19 38.61 -4.67
N GLY A 288 8.70 38.23 -5.86
CA GLY A 288 7.59 38.91 -6.54
C GLY A 288 6.31 38.09 -6.68
N LEU A 289 6.34 36.77 -6.45
CA LEU A 289 5.17 35.91 -6.68
C LEU A 289 5.18 34.69 -5.78
N THR A 290 4.02 34.37 -5.19
CA THR A 290 3.75 33.07 -4.57
C THR A 290 2.69 32.32 -5.37
N GLN A 291 3.04 31.15 -5.88
CA GLN A 291 2.10 30.21 -6.48
C GLN A 291 1.67 29.16 -5.45
N ILE A 292 0.38 28.82 -5.48
CA ILE A 292 -0.23 27.88 -4.53
C ILE A 292 -0.89 26.75 -5.31
N TYR A 293 -0.44 25.53 -5.07
CA TYR A 293 -1.18 24.32 -5.46
C TYR A 293 -2.01 23.84 -4.28
N SER A 294 -3.23 23.37 -4.53
CA SER A 294 -4.08 22.73 -3.52
C SER A 294 -4.68 21.45 -4.10
N GLY A 295 -4.37 20.30 -3.52
CA GLY A 295 -4.89 19.04 -4.02
C GLY A 295 -4.17 17.82 -3.49
N ARG A 296 -4.56 16.65 -4.01
CA ARG A 296 -3.89 15.39 -3.71
C ARG A 296 -2.73 15.19 -4.66
N VAL A 297 -1.60 14.77 -4.11
CA VAL A 297 -0.42 14.41 -4.89
C VAL A 297 -0.39 12.90 -5.08
N ASP A 298 -0.84 12.43 -6.24
CA ASP A 298 -0.96 11.02 -6.57
C ASP A 298 0.32 10.45 -7.22
N LYS A 299 0.99 11.22 -8.07
CA LYS A 299 2.16 10.76 -8.85
C LYS A 299 3.41 11.55 -8.47
N THR A 300 4.38 10.86 -7.84
CA THR A 300 5.70 11.42 -7.53
C THR A 300 6.82 10.56 -8.09
N MET A 301 7.98 11.17 -8.33
CA MET A 301 9.17 10.50 -8.87
C MET A 301 10.45 11.16 -8.36
N ALA A 302 11.35 10.39 -7.78
CA ALA A 302 12.70 10.85 -7.44
C ALA A 302 13.70 10.34 -8.49
N ALA A 303 14.37 11.24 -9.21
CA ALA A 303 15.35 10.89 -10.23
C ALA A 303 16.31 12.06 -10.52
N GLY A 304 17.60 11.75 -10.73
CA GLY A 304 18.59 12.74 -11.16
C GLY A 304 18.84 13.89 -10.17
N GLY A 305 18.68 13.64 -8.87
CA GLY A 305 18.80 14.67 -7.83
C GLY A 305 17.59 15.60 -7.73
N TYR A 306 16.44 15.19 -8.27
CA TYR A 306 15.17 15.88 -8.13
C TYR A 306 14.08 15.00 -7.55
N TYR A 307 13.24 15.60 -6.73
CA TYR A 307 11.93 15.12 -6.35
C TYR A 307 10.84 15.81 -7.18
N ASN A 308 10.05 15.02 -7.89
CA ASN A 308 9.06 15.50 -8.85
C ASN A 308 7.65 15.11 -8.42
N VAL A 309 6.70 16.04 -8.57
CA VAL A 309 5.25 15.79 -8.59
C VAL A 309 4.80 15.93 -10.05
N LEU A 310 4.07 14.93 -10.56
CA LEU A 310 3.71 14.83 -11.97
C LEU A 310 2.19 14.66 -12.14
N GLU A 311 1.41 15.64 -11.71
CA GLU A 311 -0.04 15.64 -11.91
C GLU A 311 -0.42 16.16 -13.29
N PRO A 312 -1.58 15.76 -13.86
CA PRO A 312 -2.02 16.24 -15.18
C PRO A 312 -2.05 17.77 -15.33
N ASN A 313 -2.40 18.47 -14.26
CA ASN A 313 -2.56 19.93 -14.24
C ASN A 313 -1.58 20.63 -13.29
N PHE A 314 -0.61 19.91 -12.72
CA PHE A 314 0.36 20.46 -11.78
C PHE A 314 1.66 19.67 -11.81
N ASN A 315 2.76 20.33 -12.09
CA ASN A 315 4.09 19.73 -11.99
C ASN A 315 4.93 20.54 -11.01
N LEU A 316 5.61 19.85 -10.10
CA LEU A 316 6.55 20.44 -9.17
C LEU A 316 7.87 19.70 -9.28
N HIS A 317 8.96 20.44 -9.41
CA HIS A 317 10.30 19.89 -9.53
C HIS A 317 11.15 20.52 -8.43
N ILE A 318 11.53 19.74 -7.44
CA ILE A 318 12.36 20.18 -6.32
C ILE A 318 13.72 19.53 -6.51
N ARG A 319 14.79 20.32 -6.52
CA ARG A 319 16.15 19.77 -6.52
C ARG A 319 16.52 19.37 -5.10
N ASP A 320 16.89 18.12 -4.88
CA ASP A 320 17.15 17.58 -3.54
C ASP A 320 18.27 18.35 -2.84
N THR A 321 19.27 18.80 -3.59
CA THR A 321 20.41 19.60 -3.09
C THR A 321 20.06 21.06 -2.80
N ALA A 322 18.89 21.55 -3.20
CA ALA A 322 18.48 22.93 -2.93
C ALA A 322 17.88 23.10 -1.52
N LEU A 323 17.54 22.00 -0.83
CA LEU A 323 16.98 22.05 0.51
C LEU A 323 18.07 21.74 1.54
N ARG A 324 18.32 22.67 2.47
CA ARG A 324 19.32 22.52 3.52
C ARG A 324 18.69 22.17 4.86
N SER A 325 17.55 22.76 5.18
CA SER A 325 16.85 22.53 6.45
C SER A 325 15.33 22.48 6.26
N GLY A 326 14.64 21.84 7.21
CA GLY A 326 13.19 21.71 7.21
C GLY A 326 12.65 21.81 8.63
N TRP A 327 11.55 22.53 8.81
CA TRP A 327 10.94 22.80 10.10
C TRP A 327 9.46 22.46 10.09
N VAL A 328 8.98 21.84 11.17
CA VAL A 328 7.55 21.69 11.44
C VAL A 328 7.16 22.79 12.42
N LEU A 329 6.33 23.73 11.98
CA LEU A 329 5.94 24.90 12.78
C LEU A 329 4.45 24.84 13.09
N LYS A 330 4.07 25.23 14.31
CA LYS A 330 2.68 25.34 14.73
C LYS A 330 2.38 26.78 15.16
N ARG A 331 1.56 27.49 14.38
CA ARG A 331 1.19 28.90 14.63
C ARG A 331 -0.33 29.05 14.57
N GLY A 332 -0.94 29.60 15.61
CA GLY A 332 -2.39 29.83 15.65
C GLY A 332 -3.25 28.59 15.38
N GLY A 333 -2.82 27.42 15.86
CA GLY A 333 -3.51 26.14 15.61
C GLY A 333 -3.32 25.54 14.22
N VAL A 334 -2.47 26.15 13.37
CA VAL A 334 -2.11 25.66 12.03
C VAL A 334 -0.69 25.11 12.06
N THR A 335 -0.53 23.90 11.56
CA THR A 335 0.75 23.22 11.36
C THR A 335 1.23 23.43 9.92
N SER A 336 2.46 23.92 9.72
CA SER A 336 3.15 24.00 8.44
C SER A 336 4.43 23.16 8.45
N VAL A 337 4.86 22.73 7.26
CA VAL A 337 6.20 22.15 7.05
C VAL A 337 6.93 23.04 6.06
N GLU A 338 8.01 23.67 6.50
CA GLU A 338 8.73 24.71 5.77
C GLU A 338 10.16 24.27 5.48
N PHE A 339 10.61 24.43 4.24
CA PHE A 339 11.96 24.08 3.81
C PHE A 339 12.73 25.31 3.35
N PHE A 340 14.02 25.34 3.70
CA PHE A 340 14.91 26.46 3.46
C PHE A 340 16.19 26.01 2.75
N ASP A 341 16.75 26.88 1.91
CA ASP A 341 18.02 26.66 1.24
C ASP A 341 19.23 26.94 2.16
N GLN A 342 20.43 26.89 1.58
CA GLN A 342 21.70 27.12 2.28
C GLN A 342 21.84 28.54 2.85
N ASP A 343 21.17 29.51 2.25
CA ASP A 343 21.22 30.93 2.61
C ASP A 343 20.08 31.29 3.58
N GLY A 344 19.28 30.29 3.98
CA GLY A 344 18.13 30.46 4.88
C GLY A 344 16.89 31.03 4.18
N LYS A 345 16.88 31.11 2.84
CA LYS A 345 15.70 31.54 2.09
C LYS A 345 14.69 30.40 2.02
N GLN A 346 13.42 30.73 2.25
CA GLN A 346 12.34 29.76 2.20
C GLN A 346 12.13 29.31 0.75
N VAL A 347 12.29 28.01 0.51
CA VAL A 347 12.14 27.42 -0.83
C VAL A 347 10.70 27.02 -1.07
N LEU A 348 10.06 26.36 -0.11
CA LEU A 348 8.69 25.89 -0.23
C LEU A 348 8.05 25.60 1.13
N THR A 349 6.72 25.67 1.16
CA THR A 349 5.93 25.39 2.37
C THR A 349 4.76 24.48 2.05
N PHE A 350 4.51 23.53 2.94
CA PHE A 350 3.37 22.64 2.89
C PHE A 350 2.38 22.91 4.03
N PHE A 351 1.09 22.80 3.69
CA PHE A 351 -0.02 22.75 4.64
C PHE A 351 -0.96 21.60 4.29
N GLY A 352 -1.76 21.14 5.25
CA GLY A 352 -2.94 20.33 4.95
C GLY A 352 -4.06 21.21 4.40
N VAL A 353 -4.68 20.79 3.30
CA VAL A 353 -5.88 21.48 2.76
C VAL A 353 -6.96 21.48 3.83
N ARG A 354 -7.45 22.67 4.17
CA ARG A 354 -8.54 22.87 5.12
C ARG A 354 -9.67 23.65 4.46
N GLU A 355 -10.91 23.36 4.86
CA GLU A 355 -12.05 24.22 4.54
C GLU A 355 -12.04 25.47 5.43
N ARG A 356 -12.58 26.59 4.92
CA ARG A 356 -12.64 27.85 5.67
C ARG A 356 -13.41 27.65 6.99
N GLY A 357 -12.80 28.06 8.10
CA GLY A 357 -13.39 27.94 9.44
C GLY A 357 -13.28 26.56 10.11
N LYS A 358 -12.69 25.56 9.44
CA LYS A 358 -12.45 24.23 10.03
C LYS A 358 -10.98 24.04 10.44
N PRO A 359 -10.70 23.23 11.48
CA PRO A 359 -9.34 22.86 11.84
C PRO A 359 -8.66 22.08 10.69
N GLN A 360 -7.32 22.07 10.67
CA GLN A 360 -6.59 21.25 9.71
C GLN A 360 -6.94 19.76 9.89
N PRO A 361 -6.96 18.96 8.79
CA PRO A 361 -7.22 17.54 8.89
C PRO A 361 -6.26 16.86 9.87
N GLN A 362 -6.78 16.01 10.76
CA GLN A 362 -5.92 15.32 11.73
C GLN A 362 -4.81 14.51 11.04
N ALA A 363 -5.12 13.89 9.90
CA ALA A 363 -4.14 13.18 9.08
C ALA A 363 -2.96 14.06 8.62
N TRP A 364 -3.16 15.37 8.42
CA TRP A 364 -2.06 16.31 8.15
C TRP A 364 -1.18 16.51 9.39
N ASN A 365 -1.80 16.75 10.55
CA ASN A 365 -1.08 16.94 11.80
C ASN A 365 -0.26 15.70 12.17
N ASP A 366 -0.85 14.51 12.00
CA ASP A 366 -0.19 13.24 12.24
C ASP A 366 0.98 13.02 11.28
N LEU A 367 0.78 13.33 9.99
CA LEU A 367 1.83 13.24 8.97
C LEU A 367 3.00 14.17 9.31
N ALA A 368 2.72 15.44 9.63
CA ALA A 368 3.74 16.40 10.02
C ALA A 368 4.49 15.96 11.29
N ALA A 369 3.78 15.41 12.28
CA ALA A 369 4.38 14.90 13.50
C ALA A 369 5.28 13.67 13.30
N SER A 370 4.98 12.85 12.28
CA SER A 370 5.76 11.65 11.92
C SER A 370 7.04 11.92 11.12
N LEU A 371 7.27 13.16 10.69
CA LEU A 371 8.45 13.48 9.89
C LEU A 371 9.75 13.17 10.67
N PRO A 372 10.79 12.63 10.01
CA PRO A 372 12.06 12.34 10.66
C PRO A 372 12.62 13.59 11.34
N ARG A 373 12.96 13.46 12.62
CA ARG A 373 13.64 14.53 13.36
C ARG A 373 15.14 14.32 13.26
N VAL A 374 15.84 15.35 12.80
CA VAL A 374 17.31 15.39 12.90
C VAL A 374 17.63 15.59 14.39
N ARG A 375 18.34 14.64 14.99
CA ARG A 375 18.84 14.76 16.38
C ARG A 375 20.06 15.64 16.43
#